data_AF-A0A438EG08-F1
#
_entry.id   AF-A0A438EG08-F1
#
_cell.length_a   1.000
_cell.length_b   1.000
_cell.length_c   1.000
_cell.angle_alpha   90.00
_cell.angle_beta   90.00
_cell.angle_gamma   90.00
#
_symmetry.space_group_name_H-M   'P 1'
#
loop_
_entity.id
_entity.type
_entity.pdbx_description
1 polymer ?
#
loop_
_entity_poly.entity_id
_entity_poly.type
_entity_poly.pdbx_seq_one_letter_code
_entity_poly.pdbx_strand_id
1 'polypeptide(L)'
;MDSSETRSPTVTQREQWMVESQVFQMYELLSSVPRNAQSVLLELQRDKHIEFLTNGLRQLGPSFCVLDANLELINWSSFTAHSSLGCKTYRNLVDHGLCYWILHSIALLGDSVDDELENNTIDFLSRCQDPNGGYGGGPGQASNAIMFYCLER
;
A
#
# COMPACT_ATOMS: atom_id res chain seq x y z
N MET A 1 23.48 -27.86 -43.26
CA MET A 1 22.32 -26.97 -43.09
C MET A 1 21.77 -27.26 -41.73
N ASP A 2 22.26 -26.52 -40.74
CA ASP A 2 21.89 -26.70 -39.34
C ASP A 2 20.50 -26.11 -39.15
N SER A 3 19.55 -27.00 -38.89
CA SER A 3 18.17 -26.71 -38.55
C SER A 3 18.15 -25.87 -37.28
N SER A 4 17.93 -24.56 -37.45
CA SER A 4 17.69 -23.64 -36.36
C SER A 4 16.46 -24.11 -35.57
N GLU A 5 16.68 -24.87 -34.50
CA GLU A 5 15.67 -25.12 -33.48
C GLU A 5 15.22 -23.76 -32.95
N THR A 6 14.05 -23.29 -33.39
CA THR A 6 13.36 -22.19 -32.74
C THR A 6 13.00 -22.66 -31.33
N ARG A 7 13.89 -22.37 -30.37
CA ARG A 7 13.64 -22.63 -28.95
C ARG A 7 12.31 -21.99 -28.57
N SER A 8 11.38 -22.83 -28.11
CA SER A 8 10.12 -22.33 -27.56
C SER A 8 10.43 -21.42 -26.37
N PRO A 9 9.81 -20.22 -26.32
CA PRO A 9 10.08 -19.26 -25.26
C PRO A 9 9.64 -19.80 -23.89
N THR A 10 10.45 -19.51 -22.87
CA THR A 10 10.12 -19.84 -21.47
C THR A 10 8.95 -19.00 -20.96
N VAL A 11 8.38 -19.39 -19.82
CA VAL A 11 7.30 -18.62 -19.17
C VAL A 11 7.76 -17.19 -18.87
N THR A 12 8.94 -17.02 -18.28
CA THR A 12 9.51 -15.70 -17.99
C THR A 12 9.71 -14.86 -19.26
N GLN A 13 10.18 -15.46 -20.36
CA GLN A 13 10.32 -14.73 -21.63
C GLN A 13 8.98 -14.28 -22.18
N ARG A 14 7.94 -15.11 -22.06
CA ARG A 14 6.59 -14.77 -22.51
C ARG A 14 5.98 -13.65 -21.68
N GLU A 15 6.09 -13.71 -20.35
CA GLU A 15 5.61 -12.66 -19.45
C GLU A 15 6.36 -11.34 -19.68
N GLN A 16 7.68 -11.41 -19.84
CA GLN A 16 8.50 -10.25 -20.16
C GLN A 16 8.06 -9.60 -21.48
N TRP A 17 7.88 -10.39 -22.55
CA TRP A 17 7.42 -9.86 -23.83
C TRP A 17 6.01 -9.25 -23.76
N MET A 18 5.13 -9.79 -22.93
CA MET A 18 3.81 -9.20 -22.70
C MET A 18 3.91 -7.81 -22.05
N VAL A 19 4.74 -7.67 -21.01
CA VAL A 19 4.95 -6.38 -20.34
C VAL A 19 5.64 -5.39 -21.28
N GLU A 20 6.68 -5.82 -21.99
CA GLU A 20 7.38 -4.99 -22.98
C GLU A 20 6.43 -4.49 -24.05
N SER A 21 5.54 -5.34 -24.56
CA SER A 21 4.54 -4.95 -25.55
C SER A 21 3.58 -3.88 -25.03
N GLN A 22 3.09 -4.02 -23.80
CA GLN A 22 2.20 -3.03 -23.18
C GLN A 22 2.92 -1.69 -22.94
N VAL A 23 4.12 -1.74 -22.38
CA VAL A 23 4.93 -0.55 -22.09
C VAL A 23 5.33 0.16 -23.39
N PHE A 24 5.67 -0.59 -24.44
CA PHE A 24 6.02 -0.02 -25.74
C PHE A 24 4.87 0.80 -26.34
N GLN A 25 3.63 0.33 -26.21
CA GLN A 25 2.45 1.09 -26.66
C GLN A 25 2.29 2.41 -25.91
N MET A 26 2.65 2.47 -24.62
CA MET A 26 2.63 3.71 -23.84
C MET A 26 3.67 4.71 -24.37
N TYR A 27 4.88 4.24 -24.68
CA TYR A 27 5.94 5.08 -25.27
C TYR A 27 5.59 5.54 -26.69
N GLU A 28 5.00 4.67 -27.52
CA GLU A 28 4.52 5.06 -28.84
C GLU A 28 3.49 6.19 -28.74
N LEU A 29 2.50 6.06 -27.84
CA LEU A 29 1.52 7.12 -27.61
C LEU A 29 2.20 8.44 -27.26
N LEU A 30 3.14 8.43 -26.31
CA LEU A 30 3.88 9.63 -25.91
C LEU A 30 4.69 10.23 -27.06
N SER A 31 5.40 9.40 -27.84
CA SER A 31 6.20 9.86 -28.98
C SER A 31 5.36 10.40 -30.14
N SER A 32 4.12 9.93 -30.28
CA SER A 32 3.22 10.30 -31.37
C SER A 32 2.59 11.69 -31.22
N VAL A 33 2.53 12.23 -29.99
CA VAL A 33 1.91 13.53 -29.72
C VAL A 33 2.92 14.69 -29.75
N PRO A 34 2.48 15.93 -30.07
CA PRO A 34 3.33 17.12 -30.03
C PRO A 34 3.96 17.38 -28.65
N ARG A 35 5.14 18.02 -28.59
CA ARG A 35 5.88 18.26 -27.33
C ARG A 35 5.06 18.97 -26.23
N ASN A 36 4.17 19.88 -26.60
CA ASN A 36 3.28 20.56 -25.66
C ASN A 36 2.20 19.63 -25.08
N ALA A 37 1.78 18.60 -25.83
CA ALA A 37 0.91 17.56 -25.32
C ALA A 37 1.70 16.54 -24.49
N GLN A 38 2.97 16.25 -24.85
CA GLN A 38 3.85 15.39 -24.04
C GLN A 38 4.06 15.96 -22.64
N SER A 39 4.25 17.27 -22.50
CA SER A 39 4.39 17.90 -21.18
C SER A 39 3.14 17.73 -20.31
N VAL A 40 1.95 17.75 -20.90
CA VAL A 40 0.68 17.52 -20.18
C VAL A 40 0.51 16.04 -19.85
N LEU A 41 0.86 15.13 -20.77
CA LEU A 41 0.82 13.68 -20.52
C LEU A 41 1.75 13.22 -19.39
N LEU A 42 2.89 13.90 -19.25
CA LEU A 42 3.89 13.62 -18.21
C LEU A 42 3.65 14.42 -16.93
N GLU A 43 2.65 15.30 -16.90
CA GLU A 43 2.33 16.12 -15.73
C GLU A 43 1.77 15.25 -14.61
N LEU A 44 2.42 15.30 -13.44
CA LEU A 44 1.99 14.58 -12.26
C LEU A 44 0.60 15.05 -11.83
N GLN A 45 -0.35 14.12 -11.78
CA GLN A 45 -1.74 14.40 -11.42
C GLN A 45 -1.92 14.50 -9.89
N ARG A 46 -1.30 15.51 -9.27
CA ARG A 46 -1.21 15.67 -7.81
C ARG A 46 -2.59 15.56 -7.13
N ASP A 47 -3.57 16.31 -7.60
CA ASP A 47 -4.90 16.37 -6.98
C ASP A 47 -5.58 14.99 -6.96
N LYS A 48 -5.47 14.22 -8.06
CA LYS A 48 -6.02 12.85 -8.13
C LYS A 48 -5.31 11.90 -7.18
N HIS A 49 -3.98 12.03 -7.05
CA HIS A 49 -3.21 11.23 -6.12
C HIS A 49 -3.54 11.57 -4.67
N ILE A 50 -3.64 12.85 -4.33
CA ILE A 50 -4.05 13.31 -2.99
C ILE A 50 -5.46 12.82 -2.67
N GLU A 51 -6.41 12.95 -3.59
CA GLU A 51 -7.78 12.46 -3.40
C GLU A 51 -7.80 10.94 -3.14
N PHE A 52 -7.07 10.16 -3.93
CA PHE A 52 -6.94 8.72 -3.72
C PHE A 52 -6.37 8.37 -2.34
N LEU A 53 -5.31 9.07 -1.94
CA LEU A 53 -4.62 8.88 -0.66
C LEU A 53 -5.52 9.23 0.54
N THR A 54 -6.15 10.40 0.52
CA THR A 54 -7.07 10.85 1.57
C THR A 54 -8.29 9.95 1.70
N ASN A 55 -8.84 9.46 0.58
CA ASN A 55 -9.92 8.47 0.59
C ASN A 55 -9.47 7.13 1.19
N GLY A 56 -8.24 6.69 0.88
CA GLY A 56 -7.63 5.49 1.45
C GLY A 56 -7.46 5.53 2.96
N LEU A 57 -7.13 6.70 3.53
CA LEU A 57 -7.06 6.89 4.99
C LEU A 57 -8.44 6.83 5.66
N ARG A 58 -9.50 7.27 4.98
CA ARG A 58 -10.87 7.24 5.53
C ARG A 58 -11.45 5.84 5.54
N GLN A 59 -11.33 5.11 4.44
CA GLN A 59 -11.84 3.75 4.32
C GLN A 59 -11.13 2.99 3.19
N LEU A 60 -10.58 1.83 3.52
CA LEU A 60 -10.14 0.88 2.51
C LEU A 60 -11.29 -0.02 2.08
N GLY A 61 -11.46 -0.19 0.77
CA GLY A 61 -12.43 -1.13 0.22
C GLY A 61 -12.11 -2.60 0.55
N PRO A 62 -13.05 -3.53 0.37
CA PRO A 62 -12.89 -4.96 0.72
C PRO A 62 -11.70 -5.65 0.04
N SER A 63 -11.24 -5.14 -1.10
CA SER A 63 -10.08 -5.67 -1.85
C SER A 63 -8.74 -5.53 -1.12
N PHE A 64 -8.68 -4.71 -0.06
CA PHE A 64 -7.48 -4.48 0.73
C PHE A 64 -7.39 -5.37 1.97
N CYS A 65 -8.28 -6.36 2.13
CA CYS A 65 -8.24 -7.31 3.25
C CYS A 65 -6.93 -8.13 3.31
N VAL A 66 -6.19 -8.26 2.22
CA VAL A 66 -4.86 -8.89 2.20
C VAL A 66 -3.77 -7.99 2.77
N LEU A 67 -4.00 -6.67 2.87
CA LEU A 67 -3.06 -5.76 3.52
C LEU A 67 -3.23 -5.74 5.05
N ASP A 68 -4.36 -6.25 5.55
CA ASP A 68 -4.51 -6.68 6.96
C ASP A 68 -3.53 -7.84 7.29
N ALA A 69 -2.98 -8.50 6.26
CA ALA A 69 -2.03 -9.60 6.37
C ALA A 69 -0.54 -9.19 6.32
N ASN A 70 -0.20 -7.89 6.43
CA ASN A 70 1.15 -7.50 6.89
C ASN A 70 1.45 -8.01 8.32
N LEU A 71 0.43 -8.61 8.95
CA LEU A 71 0.49 -9.58 10.04
C LEU A 71 1.19 -10.89 9.61
N GLU A 72 2.50 -10.88 9.36
CA GLU A 72 3.23 -12.16 9.31
C GLU A 72 3.18 -12.84 10.70
N LEU A 73 2.38 -13.91 10.78
CA LEU A 73 2.65 -15.16 11.51
C LEU A 73 3.09 -15.06 13.00
N ILE A 74 2.20 -14.65 13.90
CA ILE A 74 2.28 -15.10 15.31
C ILE A 74 0.91 -15.61 15.78
N ASN A 75 0.74 -16.94 15.69
CA ASN A 75 -0.22 -17.79 16.42
C ASN A 75 -1.60 -17.20 16.78
N TRP A 76 -2.51 -17.20 15.80
CA TRP A 76 -3.96 -17.11 16.08
C TRP A 76 -4.51 -18.33 16.84
N SER A 77 -3.77 -19.45 16.89
CA SER A 77 -4.20 -20.72 17.50
C SER A 77 -4.16 -20.74 19.03
N SER A 78 -3.53 -19.76 19.69
CA SER A 78 -3.43 -19.75 21.17
C SER A 78 -4.38 -18.79 21.88
N PHE A 79 -5.19 -18.00 21.15
CA PHE A 79 -6.12 -17.03 21.76
C PHE A 79 -7.60 -17.34 21.48
N THR A 80 -7.96 -18.62 21.44
CA THR A 80 -9.35 -19.05 21.62
C THR A 80 -9.56 -19.55 23.04
N ALA A 81 -9.53 -18.63 24.02
CA ALA A 81 -10.07 -18.92 25.34
C ALA A 81 -10.59 -17.65 26.01
N HIS A 82 -11.92 -17.61 26.09
CA HIS A 82 -12.78 -16.72 26.87
C HIS A 82 -13.29 -15.43 26.23
N SER A 83 -14.62 -15.37 26.24
CA SER A 83 -15.54 -14.26 25.99
C SER A 83 -16.03 -14.10 24.54
N SER A 84 -17.31 -14.41 24.39
CA SER A 84 -18.16 -14.43 23.21
C SER A 84 -18.60 -13.04 22.75
N LEU A 85 -17.82 -11.99 22.98
CA LEU A 85 -18.14 -10.63 22.55
C LEU A 85 -16.84 -9.95 22.06
N GLY A 86 -16.68 -9.78 20.74
CA GLY A 86 -15.67 -8.81 20.25
C GLY A 86 -15.06 -9.03 18.87
N CYS A 87 -15.19 -10.19 18.22
CA CYS A 87 -14.58 -10.43 16.90
C CYS A 87 -15.40 -9.83 15.73
N LYS A 88 -15.92 -8.61 15.88
CA LYS A 88 -16.64 -7.88 14.81
C LYS A 88 -16.13 -6.45 14.56
N THR A 89 -15.19 -5.92 15.35
CA THR A 89 -14.97 -4.46 15.37
C THR A 89 -13.84 -3.96 14.45
N TYR A 90 -12.92 -4.81 14.00
CA TYR A 90 -11.68 -4.33 13.35
C TYR A 90 -11.57 -4.64 11.85
N ARG A 91 -12.68 -4.92 11.16
CA ARG A 91 -12.69 -5.32 9.73
C ARG A 91 -12.45 -4.18 8.73
N ASN A 92 -12.18 -2.96 9.20
CA ASN A 92 -12.11 -1.75 8.36
C ASN A 92 -10.93 -0.83 8.71
N LEU A 93 -10.00 -1.27 9.56
CA LEU A 93 -8.88 -0.43 9.94
C LEU A 93 -7.76 -0.58 8.92
N VAL A 94 -7.38 0.57 8.36
CA VAL A 94 -6.14 0.76 7.62
C VAL A 94 -5.01 0.22 8.49
N ASP A 95 -4.32 -0.83 8.03
CA ASP A 95 -3.09 -1.28 8.69
C ASP A 95 -2.16 -0.07 8.89
N HIS A 96 -1.55 0.07 10.06
CA HIS A 96 -0.66 1.17 10.41
C HIS A 96 0.44 1.35 9.35
N GLY A 97 0.94 0.28 8.72
CA GLY A 97 1.91 0.39 7.62
C GLY A 97 1.40 1.24 6.44
N LEU A 98 0.10 1.14 6.15
CA LEU A 98 -0.54 1.94 5.11
C LEU A 98 -0.73 3.40 5.55
N CYS A 99 -1.01 3.65 6.82
CA CYS A 99 -1.05 5.03 7.34
C CYS A 99 0.28 5.74 7.06
N TYR A 100 1.42 5.08 7.32
CA TYR A 100 2.74 5.65 7.01
C TYR A 100 2.93 5.89 5.51
N TRP A 101 2.66 4.91 4.64
CA TRP A 101 2.83 5.09 3.19
C TRP A 101 1.92 6.19 2.63
N ILE A 102 0.70 6.29 3.14
CA ILE A 102 -0.24 7.30 2.68
C ILE A 102 0.20 8.69 3.15
N LEU A 103 0.46 8.89 4.44
CA LEU A 103 0.91 10.17 4.99
C LEU A 103 2.24 10.61 4.35
N HIS A 104 3.19 9.70 4.18
CA HIS A 104 4.46 9.99 3.53
C HIS A 104 4.26 10.39 2.06
N SER A 105 3.36 9.73 1.33
CA SER A 105 3.05 10.09 -0.05
C SER A 105 2.39 11.48 -0.15
N ILE A 106 1.49 11.82 0.78
CA ILE A 106 0.87 13.16 0.87
C ILE A 106 1.95 14.23 1.12
N ALA A 107 2.89 13.96 2.03
CA ALA A 107 4.01 14.85 2.31
C ALA A 107 4.97 15.02 1.10
N LEU A 108 5.27 13.95 0.35
CA LEU A 108 6.03 14.02 -0.91
C LEU A 108 5.28 14.83 -1.98
N LEU A 109 3.96 14.72 -1.99
CA LEU A 109 3.08 15.56 -2.78
C LEU A 109 2.89 16.94 -2.16
N GLY A 110 3.69 17.37 -1.16
CA GLY A 110 3.70 18.72 -0.61
C GLY A 110 2.34 19.23 -0.11
N ASP A 111 1.48 18.31 0.32
CA ASP A 111 0.17 18.61 0.89
C ASP A 111 0.11 18.12 2.34
N SER A 112 -0.96 18.46 3.04
CA SER A 112 -1.24 18.07 4.42
C SER A 112 -2.64 17.46 4.54
N VAL A 113 -2.81 16.54 5.47
CA VAL A 113 -4.13 16.04 5.84
C VAL A 113 -4.86 17.08 6.71
N ASP A 114 -6.20 16.99 6.77
CA ASP A 114 -6.98 17.82 7.68
C ASP A 114 -6.73 17.45 9.16
N ASP A 115 -6.92 18.41 10.06
CA ASP A 115 -6.68 18.22 11.50
C ASP A 115 -7.48 17.04 12.07
N GLU A 116 -8.67 16.77 11.55
CA GLU A 116 -9.52 15.67 12.01
C GLU A 116 -8.89 14.31 11.67
N LEU A 117 -8.42 14.14 10.44
CA LEU A 117 -7.77 12.93 9.95
C LEU A 117 -6.40 12.73 10.60
N GLU A 118 -5.66 13.81 10.82
CA GLU A 118 -4.40 13.77 11.58
C GLU A 118 -4.66 13.27 13.01
N ASN A 119 -5.62 13.86 13.73
CA ASN A 119 -5.97 13.45 15.09
C ASN A 119 -6.48 12.01 15.15
N ASN A 120 -7.32 11.59 14.20
CA ASN A 120 -7.81 10.21 14.10
C ASN A 120 -6.66 9.23 13.85
N THR A 121 -5.68 9.63 13.03
CA THR A 121 -4.49 8.82 12.75
C THR A 121 -3.64 8.72 14.01
N ILE A 122 -3.35 9.82 14.70
CA ILE A 122 -2.60 9.83 15.96
C ILE A 122 -3.30 8.95 17.01
N ASP A 123 -4.62 9.07 17.16
CA ASP A 123 -5.40 8.22 18.08
C ASP A 123 -5.29 6.73 17.71
N PHE A 124 -5.35 6.40 16.43
CA PHE A 124 -5.12 5.03 15.96
C PHE A 124 -3.70 4.52 16.27
N LEU A 125 -2.66 5.29 15.93
CA LEU A 125 -1.27 4.93 16.19
C LEU A 125 -1.00 4.76 17.69
N SER A 126 -1.59 5.63 18.52
CA SER A 126 -1.45 5.56 19.99
C SER A 126 -2.01 4.26 20.57
N ARG A 127 -3.09 3.72 19.98
CA ARG A 127 -3.70 2.44 20.38
C ARG A 127 -2.88 1.24 19.93
N CYS A 128 -2.00 1.40 18.94
CA CYS A 128 -1.09 0.35 18.48
C CYS A 128 0.19 0.26 19.33
N GLN A 129 0.41 1.19 20.27
CA GLN A 129 1.60 1.21 21.11
C GLN A 129 1.50 0.18 22.25
N ASP A 130 2.52 -0.68 22.39
CA ASP A 130 2.62 -1.64 23.50
C ASP A 130 3.13 -0.94 24.79
N PRO A 131 2.53 -1.22 25.96
CA PRO A 131 2.98 -0.66 27.23
C PRO A 131 4.44 -0.96 27.60
N ASN A 132 5.02 -2.05 27.08
CA ASN A 132 6.41 -2.44 27.30
C ASN A 132 7.37 -1.89 26.23
N GLY A 133 6.86 -1.07 25.30
CA GLY A 133 7.61 -0.43 24.22
C GLY A 133 7.32 -1.05 22.85
N GLY A 134 7.13 -0.18 21.87
CA GLY A 134 6.92 -0.56 20.47
C GLY A 134 5.53 -0.43 19.94
N TYR A 135 5.39 -0.72 18.65
CA TYR A 135 4.13 -0.62 17.94
C TYR A 135 3.80 -1.95 17.28
N GLY A 136 2.57 -2.42 17.45
CA GLY A 136 1.99 -3.55 16.73
C GLY A 136 1.27 -3.10 15.45
N GLY A 137 0.87 -4.05 14.60
CA GLY A 137 0.11 -3.77 13.35
C GLY A 137 -1.32 -3.25 13.58
N GLY A 138 -1.81 -3.32 14.80
CA GLY A 138 -3.13 -2.85 15.20
C GLY A 138 -3.32 -2.86 16.74
N PRO A 139 -4.41 -2.28 17.26
CA PRO A 139 -4.67 -2.25 18.69
C PRO A 139 -4.71 -3.65 19.32
N GLY A 140 -3.88 -3.86 20.35
CA GLY A 140 -3.76 -5.15 21.05
C GLY A 140 -2.89 -6.19 20.35
N GLN A 141 -2.18 -5.84 19.27
CA GLN A 141 -1.19 -6.70 18.63
C GLN A 141 0.20 -6.49 19.25
N ALA A 142 0.99 -7.57 19.33
CA ALA A 142 2.35 -7.50 19.84
C ALA A 142 3.26 -6.64 18.93
N SER A 143 4.20 -5.94 19.55
CA SER A 143 5.18 -5.09 18.85
C SER A 143 6.07 -5.89 17.89
N ASN A 144 6.36 -5.34 16.71
CA ASN A 144 7.28 -5.92 15.72
C ASN A 144 8.35 -4.90 15.27
N ALA A 145 9.58 -5.34 15.01
CA ALA A 145 10.69 -4.50 14.55
C ALA A 145 10.42 -3.78 13.21
N ILE A 146 9.66 -4.39 12.29
CA ILE A 146 9.22 -3.73 11.05
C ILE A 146 8.35 -2.52 11.38
N MET A 147 7.49 -2.64 12.39
CA MET A 147 6.58 -1.58 12.81
C MET A 147 7.30 -0.42 13.50
N PHE A 148 8.31 -0.71 14.34
CA PHE A 148 9.15 0.33 14.95
C PHE A 148 9.86 1.21 13.90
N TYR A 149 10.43 0.60 12.84
CA TYR A 149 11.18 1.34 11.82
C TYR A 149 10.33 2.37 11.06
N CYS A 150 9.05 2.07 10.81
CA CYS A 150 8.15 2.96 10.08
C CYS A 150 7.72 4.21 10.89
N LEU A 151 8.00 4.27 12.20
CA LEU A 151 7.61 5.40 13.07
C LEU A 151 8.79 6.26 13.53
N GLU A 152 10.00 5.73 13.55
CA GLU A 152 11.20 6.46 13.99
C GLU A 152 11.83 7.34 12.90
N ARG A 153 11.15 7.54 11.77
CA ARG A 153 11.59 8.41 10.65
C ARG A 153 10.49 9.32 10.16
#